data_AF-A0A2A4Y6Z9-F1
#
_entry.id   AF-A0A2A4Y6Z9-F1
#
_cell.length_a   1.000
_cell.length_b   1.000
_cell.length_c   1.000
_cell.angle_alpha   90.00
_cell.angle_beta   90.00
_cell.angle_gamma   90.00
#
_symmetry.space_group_name_H-M   'P 1'
#
loop_
_entity.id
_entity.type
_entity.pdbx_description
1 polymer ?
#
loop_
_entity_poly.entity_id
_entity_poly.type
_entity_poly.pdbx_seq_one_letter_code
_entity_poly.pdbx_strand_id
1 'polypeptide(L)'
;MKKKRYDDAAALVLIASAFIDFDTRRVVDKSAHAARQALFSKTFDGQPPEKMQDMFLAIEALSPDSPRHGEICQHMEAIGPPSYFSMYMIAYGMKVFIEPEAPHLIEPFDAASAWITSLSEFTNCAASR
;
A
#
# COMPACT_ATOMS: atom_id res chain seq x y z
N MET A 1 -26.04 1.62 -7.86
CA MET A 1 -25.18 0.49 -7.40
C MET A 1 -23.73 0.57 -7.88
N LYS A 2 -23.39 1.14 -9.06
CA LYS A 2 -21.99 1.24 -9.53
C LYS A 2 -21.09 2.16 -8.69
N LYS A 3 -21.57 3.35 -8.30
CA LYS A 3 -20.81 4.34 -7.50
C LYS A 3 -20.21 3.76 -6.22
N LYS A 4 -21.03 3.06 -5.42
CA LYS A 4 -20.60 2.42 -4.16
C LYS A 4 -19.42 1.44 -4.33
N ARG A 5 -19.34 0.74 -5.46
CA ARG A 5 -18.24 -0.21 -5.72
C ARG A 5 -16.91 0.47 -6.02
N TYR A 6 -16.94 1.68 -6.60
CA TYR A 6 -15.72 2.45 -6.82
C TYR A 6 -15.27 3.16 -5.55
N ASP A 7 -16.19 3.61 -4.71
CA ASP A 7 -15.86 4.15 -3.38
C ASP A 7 -15.14 3.10 -2.52
N ASP A 8 -15.65 1.86 -2.51
CA ASP A 8 -15.02 0.73 -1.83
C ASP A 8 -13.64 0.40 -2.43
N ALA A 9 -13.52 0.46 -3.76
CA ALA A 9 -12.26 0.17 -4.44
C ALA A 9 -11.20 1.27 -4.19
N ALA A 10 -11.60 2.54 -4.16
CA ALA A 10 -10.73 3.65 -3.79
C ALA A 10 -10.19 3.48 -2.36
N ALA A 11 -11.05 3.07 -1.42
CA ALA A 11 -10.64 2.74 -0.06
C ALA A 11 -9.61 1.60 -0.03
N LEU A 12 -9.84 0.53 -0.79
CA LEU A 12 -8.90 -0.59 -0.89
C LEU A 12 -7.56 -0.17 -1.51
N VAL A 13 -7.56 0.73 -2.51
CA VAL A 13 -6.33 1.27 -3.10
C VAL A 13 -5.54 2.08 -2.08
N LEU A 14 -6.22 2.91 -1.26
CA LEU A 14 -5.56 3.68 -0.20
C LEU A 14 -4.90 2.75 0.83
N ILE A 15 -5.65 1.77 1.34
CA ILE A 15 -5.16 0.78 2.31
C ILE A 15 -3.99 -0.01 1.71
N ALA A 16 -4.15 -0.55 0.49
CA ALA A 16 -3.08 -1.30 -0.17
C ALA A 16 -1.82 -0.44 -0.35
N SER A 17 -1.97 0.85 -0.64
CA SER A 17 -0.83 1.76 -0.80
C SER A 17 -0.04 1.95 0.48
N ALA A 18 -0.70 2.05 1.65
CA ALA A 18 -0.01 2.10 2.94
C ALA A 18 0.79 0.81 3.22
N PHE A 19 0.19 -0.35 2.98
CA PHE A 19 0.84 -1.65 3.20
C PHE A 19 2.03 -1.86 2.26
N ILE A 20 1.88 -1.47 0.99
CA ILE A 20 2.96 -1.54 0.01
C ILE A 20 4.10 -0.61 0.42
N ASP A 21 3.81 0.63 0.82
CA ASP A 21 4.83 1.56 1.27
C ASP A 21 5.57 1.04 2.51
N PHE A 22 4.84 0.54 3.50
CA PHE A 22 5.45 -0.11 4.68
C PHE A 22 6.38 -1.25 4.30
N ASP A 23 5.95 -2.11 3.39
CA ASP A 23 6.75 -3.23 2.90
C ASP A 23 8.02 -2.77 2.18
N THR A 24 7.94 -1.71 1.36
CA THR A 24 9.15 -1.13 0.74
C THR A 24 10.13 -0.54 1.74
N ARG A 25 9.68 -0.16 2.94
CA ARG A 25 10.57 0.35 3.99
C ARG A 25 11.32 -0.77 4.73
N ARG A 26 10.75 -1.97 4.81
CA ARG A 26 11.35 -3.10 5.53
C ARG A 26 12.09 -4.11 4.65
N VAL A 27 11.83 -4.13 3.34
CA VAL A 27 12.53 -5.03 2.41
C VAL A 27 13.91 -4.46 2.08
N VAL A 28 14.95 -5.28 2.23
CA VAL A 28 16.36 -4.88 2.01
C VAL A 28 16.65 -4.67 0.53
N ASP A 29 16.05 -5.49 -0.33
CA ASP A 29 16.30 -5.49 -1.76
C ASP A 29 15.50 -4.38 -2.47
N LYS A 30 16.18 -3.29 -2.83
CA LYS A 30 15.58 -2.18 -3.57
C LYS A 30 15.00 -2.59 -4.94
N SER A 31 15.53 -3.65 -5.57
CA SER A 31 14.97 -4.14 -6.84
C SER A 31 13.59 -4.78 -6.64
N ALA A 32 13.31 -5.31 -5.46
CA ALA A 32 12.00 -5.85 -5.10
C ALA A 32 10.90 -4.78 -5.07
N HIS A 33 11.26 -3.49 -4.97
CA HIS A 33 10.29 -2.39 -4.91
C HIS A 33 9.48 -2.23 -6.21
N ALA A 34 9.98 -2.79 -7.32
CA ALA A 34 9.23 -2.90 -8.59
C ALA A 34 7.93 -3.71 -8.45
N ALA A 35 7.80 -4.55 -7.41
CA ALA A 35 6.57 -5.27 -7.09
C ALA A 35 5.37 -4.34 -6.95
N ARG A 36 5.57 -3.10 -6.48
CA ARG A 36 4.50 -2.11 -6.38
C ARG A 36 3.85 -1.84 -7.74
N GLN A 37 4.65 -1.49 -8.74
CA GLN A 37 4.14 -1.19 -10.07
C GLN A 37 3.57 -2.46 -10.72
N ALA A 38 4.24 -3.59 -10.56
CA ALA A 38 3.79 -4.87 -11.10
C ALA A 38 2.43 -5.29 -10.53
N LEU A 39 2.19 -5.08 -9.23
CA LEU A 39 0.93 -5.40 -8.58
C LEU A 39 -0.21 -4.52 -9.12
N PHE A 40 -0.01 -3.20 -9.21
CA PHE A 40 -1.03 -2.31 -9.76
C PHE A 40 -1.29 -2.57 -11.24
N SER A 41 -0.24 -2.80 -12.03
CA SER A 41 -0.37 -3.20 -13.43
C SER A 41 -1.18 -4.48 -13.54
N LYS A 42 -0.82 -5.56 -12.83
CA LYS A 42 -1.58 -6.82 -12.83
C LYS A 42 -3.04 -6.65 -12.38
N THR A 43 -3.30 -5.75 -11.44
CA THR A 43 -4.65 -5.53 -10.89
C THR A 43 -5.55 -4.80 -11.88
N PHE A 44 -4.99 -3.84 -12.62
CA PHE A 44 -5.76 -2.94 -13.51
C PHE A 44 -5.55 -3.21 -14.99
N ASP A 45 -4.75 -4.21 -15.35
CA ASP A 45 -4.53 -4.60 -16.74
C ASP A 45 -5.85 -4.98 -17.43
N GLY A 46 -5.96 -4.58 -18.69
CA GLY A 46 -7.14 -4.84 -19.52
C GLY A 46 -8.44 -4.14 -19.09
N GLN A 47 -8.41 -3.22 -18.11
CA GLN A 47 -9.60 -2.47 -17.74
C GLN A 47 -9.97 -1.41 -18.80
N PRO A 48 -11.26 -1.28 -19.15
CA PRO A 48 -11.73 -0.24 -20.05
C PRO A 48 -11.38 1.17 -19.53
N PRO A 49 -11.02 2.12 -20.41
CA PRO A 49 -10.68 3.48 -20.01
C PRO A 49 -11.75 4.16 -19.17
N GLU A 50 -13.04 3.93 -19.45
CA GLU A 50 -14.12 4.52 -18.65
C GLU A 50 -14.14 4.03 -17.21
N LYS A 51 -13.80 2.75 -16.96
CA LYS A 51 -13.75 2.21 -15.59
C LYS A 51 -12.54 2.72 -14.83
N MET A 52 -11.42 2.92 -15.53
CA MET A 52 -10.24 3.53 -14.93
C MET A 52 -10.53 4.98 -14.56
N GLN A 53 -11.23 5.73 -15.42
CA GLN A 53 -11.65 7.09 -15.11
C GLN A 53 -12.59 7.15 -13.89
N ASP A 54 -13.59 6.26 -13.81
CA ASP A 54 -14.49 6.17 -12.65
C ASP A 54 -13.69 5.87 -11.36
N MET A 55 -12.71 4.97 -11.42
CA MET A 55 -11.83 4.65 -10.30
C MET A 55 -11.01 5.86 -9.86
N PHE A 56 -10.39 6.58 -10.80
CA PHE A 56 -9.61 7.78 -10.49
C PHE A 56 -10.46 8.85 -9.82
N LEU A 57 -11.67 9.09 -10.32
CA LEU A 57 -12.61 10.03 -9.70
C LEU A 57 -13.00 9.61 -8.28
N ALA A 58 -13.15 8.30 -8.02
CA ALA A 58 -13.44 7.80 -6.69
C ALA A 58 -12.24 7.96 -5.73
N ILE A 59 -11.00 7.76 -6.23
CA ILE A 59 -9.78 8.02 -5.46
C ILE A 59 -9.65 9.53 -5.13
N GLU A 60 -9.91 10.41 -6.10
CA GLU A 60 -9.89 11.86 -5.90
C GLU A 60 -10.96 12.31 -4.89
N ALA A 61 -12.15 11.70 -4.95
CA ALA A 61 -13.23 11.97 -4.00
C ALA A 61 -12.90 11.51 -2.56
N LEU A 62 -11.94 10.60 -2.39
CA LEU A 62 -11.39 10.19 -1.10
C LEU A 62 -10.29 11.15 -0.63
N SER A 63 -10.56 12.46 -0.72
CA SER A 63 -9.63 13.49 -0.27
C SER A 63 -9.41 13.43 1.25
N PRO A 64 -8.28 13.97 1.75
CA PRO A 64 -7.99 14.01 3.19
C PRO A 64 -9.07 14.70 4.05
N ASP A 65 -9.86 15.59 3.45
CA ASP A 65 -10.95 16.31 4.12
C ASP A 65 -12.28 15.53 4.11
N SER A 66 -12.35 14.39 3.42
CA SER A 66 -13.58 13.60 3.33
C SER A 66 -13.81 12.79 4.61
N PRO A 67 -15.06 12.69 5.12
CA PRO A 67 -15.36 11.86 6.30
C PRO A 67 -14.92 10.40 6.11
N ARG A 68 -15.05 9.88 4.87
CA ARG A 68 -14.69 8.52 4.53
C ARG A 68 -13.19 8.26 4.64
N HIS A 69 -12.35 9.24 4.28
CA HIS A 69 -10.91 9.16 4.46
C HIS A 69 -10.56 9.06 5.96
N GLY A 70 -11.16 9.93 6.79
CA GLY A 70 -11.00 9.88 8.24
C GLY A 70 -11.39 8.54 8.87
N GLU A 71 -12.50 7.94 8.44
CA GLU A 71 -12.91 6.59 8.86
C GLU A 71 -11.85 5.53 8.51
N ILE A 72 -11.31 5.57 7.29
CA ILE A 72 -10.28 4.62 6.85
C ILE A 72 -9.00 4.81 7.65
N CYS A 73 -8.59 6.05 7.92
CA CYS A 73 -7.43 6.34 8.76
C CYS A 73 -7.57 5.76 10.17
N GLN A 74 -8.71 5.96 10.82
CA GLN A 74 -8.97 5.38 12.15
C GLN A 74 -8.87 3.85 12.13
N HIS A 75 -9.37 3.20 11.08
CA HIS A 75 -9.23 1.77 10.92
C HIS A 75 -7.78 1.33 10.71
N MET A 76 -7.00 2.03 9.87
CA MET A 76 -5.59 1.69 9.63
C MET A 76 -4.71 1.93 10.86
N GLU A 77 -4.98 2.98 11.64
CA GLU A 77 -4.34 3.22 12.93
C GLU A 77 -4.62 2.07 13.92
N ALA A 78 -5.87 1.61 13.98
CA ALA A 78 -6.25 0.52 14.88
C ALA A 78 -5.68 -0.86 14.48
N ILE A 79 -5.48 -1.12 13.18
CA ILE A 79 -4.93 -2.38 12.69
C ILE A 79 -3.41 -2.46 12.94
N GLY A 80 -2.69 -1.34 12.79
CA GLY A 80 -1.24 -1.30 12.94
C GLY A 80 -0.47 -1.93 11.77
N PRO A 81 0.87 -2.05 11.87
CA PRO A 81 1.70 -2.61 10.81
C PRO A 81 1.36 -4.08 10.51
N PRO A 82 1.52 -4.54 9.26
CA PRO A 82 1.36 -5.93 8.91
C PRO A 82 2.39 -6.84 9.58
N SER A 83 1.92 -7.96 10.13
CA SER A 83 2.76 -9.00 10.75
C SER A 83 3.20 -10.10 9.78
N TYR A 84 2.74 -10.08 8.52
CA TYR A 84 3.12 -11.07 7.52
C TYR A 84 4.55 -10.87 7.02
N PHE A 85 5.14 -11.93 6.47
CA PHE A 85 6.40 -11.86 5.72
C PHE A 85 6.11 -11.48 4.26
N SER A 86 6.71 -10.39 3.76
CA SER A 86 6.39 -9.76 2.44
C SER A 86 6.89 -10.56 1.24
N MET A 87 6.55 -11.84 1.18
CA MET A 87 6.98 -12.75 0.11
C MET A 87 6.60 -12.23 -1.28
N TYR A 88 5.42 -11.60 -1.41
CA TYR A 88 4.99 -11.04 -2.69
C TYR A 88 5.95 -9.97 -3.21
N MET A 89 6.61 -9.21 -2.32
CA MET A 89 7.57 -8.18 -2.72
C MET A 89 8.94 -8.82 -2.92
N ILE A 90 9.39 -9.63 -1.96
CA ILE A 90 10.70 -10.30 -1.99
C ILE A 90 10.87 -11.16 -3.25
N ALA A 91 9.82 -11.86 -3.69
CA ALA A 91 9.87 -12.71 -4.88
C ALA A 91 10.07 -11.93 -6.20
N TYR A 92 9.86 -10.61 -6.20
CA TYR A 92 10.17 -9.74 -7.35
C TYR A 92 11.61 -9.22 -7.33
N GLY A 93 12.33 -9.35 -6.22
CA GLY A 93 13.69 -8.87 -6.06
C GLY A 93 14.72 -9.76 -6.75
N MET A 94 15.83 -9.18 -7.19
CA MET A 94 16.98 -9.94 -7.69
C MET A 94 17.71 -10.70 -6.59
N LYS A 95 17.66 -10.19 -5.35
CA LYS A 95 18.44 -10.73 -4.23
C LYS A 95 18.05 -12.18 -3.90
N VAL A 96 16.79 -12.56 -4.08
CA VAL A 96 16.35 -13.96 -3.90
C VAL A 96 17.04 -14.93 -4.87
N PHE A 97 17.49 -14.44 -6.03
CA PHE A 97 18.18 -15.26 -7.03
C PHE A 97 19.71 -15.24 -6.87
N ILE A 98 20.28 -14.14 -6.38
CA ILE A 98 21.73 -13.94 -6.28
C ILE A 98 22.25 -14.38 -4.90
N GLU A 99 21.49 -14.09 -3.84
CA GLU A 99 21.84 -14.32 -2.44
C GLU A 99 20.62 -14.88 -1.67
N PRO A 100 20.17 -16.11 -1.95
CA PRO A 100 18.94 -16.65 -1.38
C PRO A 100 18.93 -16.71 0.16
N GLU A 101 20.10 -16.91 0.77
CA GLU A 101 20.30 -17.02 2.22
C GLU A 101 20.51 -15.66 2.91
N ALA A 102 20.66 -14.57 2.15
CA ALA A 102 20.88 -13.26 2.75
C ALA A 102 19.57 -12.72 3.37
N PRO A 103 19.67 -11.86 4.40
CA PRO A 103 18.49 -11.23 4.98
C PRO A 103 17.67 -10.47 3.93
N HIS A 104 16.37 -10.77 3.90
CA HIS A 104 15.39 -10.15 2.99
C HIS A 104 14.68 -8.96 3.63
N LEU A 105 14.60 -8.94 4.97
CA LEU A 105 14.05 -7.86 5.77
C LEU A 105 15.14 -7.18 6.60
N ILE A 106 14.96 -5.89 6.87
CA ILE A 106 15.84 -5.12 7.75
C ILE A 106 15.67 -5.62 9.18
N GLU A 107 16.77 -5.85 9.90
CA GLU A 107 16.77 -6.23 11.31
C GLU A 107 17.89 -5.49 12.09
N PRO A 108 17.58 -4.78 13.19
CA PRO A 108 16.22 -4.51 13.71
C PRO A 108 15.46 -3.51 12.84
N PHE A 109 14.13 -3.65 12.76
CA PHE A 109 13.25 -2.72 12.04
C PHE A 109 12.23 -2.09 12.98
N ASP A 110 12.17 -0.76 13.01
CA ASP A 110 11.17 -0.01 13.76
C ASP A 110 9.84 0.02 13.00
N ALA A 111 9.08 -1.07 13.15
CA ALA A 111 7.78 -1.23 12.50
C ALA A 111 6.77 -0.17 12.93
N ALA A 112 6.82 0.31 14.17
CA ALA A 112 5.87 1.30 14.67
C ALA A 112 6.11 2.65 13.98
N SER A 113 7.36 3.13 13.97
CA SER A 113 7.70 4.37 13.29
C SER A 113 7.45 4.27 11.79
N ALA A 114 7.84 3.16 11.15
CA ALA A 114 7.63 2.99 9.72
C ALA A 114 6.15 2.97 9.33
N TRP A 115 5.29 2.36 10.14
CA TRP A 115 3.85 2.36 9.92
C TRP A 115 3.26 3.75 10.00
N ILE A 116 3.61 4.52 11.04
CA ILE A 116 3.20 5.92 11.19
C ILE A 116 3.61 6.72 9.95
N THR A 117 4.85 6.54 9.48
CA THR A 117 5.34 7.23 8.29
C THR A 117 4.56 6.83 7.03
N SER A 118 4.26 5.54 6.84
CA SER A 118 3.43 5.07 5.72
C SER A 118 2.01 5.64 5.75
N LEU A 119 1.41 5.75 6.94
CA LEU A 119 0.10 6.39 7.09
C LEU A 119 0.16 7.89 6.76
N SER A 120 1.16 8.61 7.29
CA SER A 120 1.25 10.06 7.12
C SER A 120 1.65 10.47 5.70
N GLU A 121 2.70 9.86 5.14
CA GLU A 121 3.27 10.28 3.86
C GLU A 121 2.51 9.71 2.67
N PHE A 122 1.94 8.50 2.82
CA PHE A 122 1.35 7.78 1.70
C PHE A 122 -0.16 7.90 1.62
N THR A 123 -0.82 8.00 2.78
CA THR A 123 -2.29 8.09 2.84
C THR A 123 -2.80 9.44 3.34
N ASN A 124 -1.93 10.37 3.75
CA ASN A 124 -2.31 11.63 4.41
C ASN A 124 -3.18 11.42 5.66
N CYS A 125 -3.09 10.25 6.30
CA CYS A 125 -3.68 10.06 7.61
C CYS A 125 -2.85 10.84 8.61
N ALA A 126 -3.43 11.89 9.18
CA ALA A 126 -2.80 12.59 10.29
C ALA A 126 -2.64 11.58 11.44
N ALA A 127 -1.41 11.12 11.68
CA ALA A 127 -1.14 10.23 12.78
C ALA A 127 -1.59 10.92 14.07
N SER A 128 -2.57 10.34 14.76
CA SER A 128 -2.93 10.76 16.10
C SER A 128 -1.68 10.64 16.99
N ARG A 129 -1.13 11.79 17.42
CA ARG A 129 0.03 11.87 18.33
C ARG A 129 -0.41 11.67 19.78
#